data_AF-A0A5R9BMZ5-F1
#
_entry.id   AF-A0A5R9BMZ5-F1
#
_cell.length_a   1.000
_cell.length_b   1.000
_cell.length_c   1.000
_cell.angle_alpha   90.00
_cell.angle_beta   90.00
_cell.angle_gamma   90.00
#
_symmetry.space_group_name_H-M   'P 1'
#
loop_
_entity.id
_entity.type
_entity.pdbx_description
1 polymer ?
#
loop_
_entity_poly.entity_id
_entity_poly.type
_entity_poly.pdbx_seq_one_letter_code
_entity_poly.pdbx_strand_id
1 'polypeptide(L)'
;MRRDIVEEAGVPVPRARSFSLKRGASHAKVFAASIGYPVVVKPMLGESTVEVMPDIRDEEQLEQAIEYLRKVPTSREDFTTASYAFTQLLTPRSSSSTRTRGTYRFMVEERVSGQYVRLLLAEGRLFSAVLLPHGPWRSNSAAAEVLHEIHPELREFAEEVWRSCPGLSVMSADVVVNNFTESTAVSRPVLVDTSERPWMHVQYLASPCCISELGDELFRSAAEAEGIDLALPGSAPEVNVSFTWEGLSQVGENVRQAAAAAARTGIKFHVSSEDPVSGVVSGEMVGDPSRIALFNELVLEGSVLHAPVMAVQTRSNPGPGGSSFSR
;
A
#
# COMPACT_ATOMS: atom_id res chain seq x y z
N MET A 1 -1.76 -4.51 -17.32
CA MET A 1 -0.60 -3.63 -17.58
C MET A 1 0.64 -4.15 -16.87
N ARG A 2 0.79 -4.08 -15.54
CA ARG A 2 2.00 -4.63 -14.88
C ARG A 2 2.21 -6.13 -15.15
N ARG A 3 1.16 -6.95 -15.03
CA ARG A 3 1.24 -8.38 -15.36
C ARG A 3 1.74 -8.65 -16.79
N ASP A 4 1.24 -7.92 -17.78
CA ASP A 4 1.62 -8.14 -19.17
C ASP A 4 3.10 -7.76 -19.39
N ILE A 5 3.57 -6.69 -18.74
CA ILE A 5 4.98 -6.26 -18.78
C ILE A 5 5.92 -7.30 -18.17
N VAL A 6 5.58 -7.84 -16.98
CA VAL A 6 6.42 -8.85 -16.33
C VAL A 6 6.39 -10.19 -17.10
N GLU A 7 5.24 -10.56 -17.68
CA GLU A 7 5.08 -11.76 -18.50
C GLU A 7 5.90 -11.64 -19.81
N GLU A 8 5.90 -10.47 -20.46
CA GLU A 8 6.75 -10.18 -21.63
C GLU A 8 8.24 -10.22 -21.30
N ALA A 9 8.62 -9.89 -20.07
CA ALA A 9 10.00 -9.99 -19.58
C ALA A 9 10.43 -11.44 -19.24
N GLY A 10 9.54 -12.42 -19.37
CA GLY A 10 9.82 -13.83 -19.08
C GLY A 10 9.62 -14.24 -17.61
N VAL A 11 9.13 -13.33 -16.77
CA VAL A 11 8.81 -13.66 -15.37
C VAL A 11 7.58 -14.58 -15.34
N PRO A 12 7.67 -15.76 -14.70
CA PRO A 12 6.53 -16.65 -14.52
C PRO A 12 5.39 -15.97 -13.74
N VAL A 13 4.21 -15.93 -14.35
CA VAL A 13 2.97 -15.44 -13.74
C VAL A 13 1.84 -16.47 -13.94
N PRO A 14 0.82 -16.49 -13.07
CA PRO A 14 -0.34 -17.37 -13.26
C PRO A 14 -1.08 -17.02 -14.55
N ARG A 15 -1.71 -18.01 -15.19
CA ARG A 15 -2.61 -17.74 -16.32
C ARG A 15 -3.82 -16.95 -15.83
N ALA A 16 -4.04 -15.75 -16.38
CA ALA A 16 -5.15 -14.91 -15.96
C ALA A 16 -5.80 -14.14 -17.11
N ARG A 17 -7.06 -13.73 -16.90
CA ARG A 17 -7.79 -12.83 -17.79
C ARG A 17 -8.66 -11.85 -17.02
N SER A 18 -8.85 -10.68 -17.60
CA SER A 18 -9.70 -9.62 -17.05
C SER A 18 -11.08 -9.57 -17.69
N PHE A 19 -12.09 -9.30 -16.88
CA PHE A 19 -13.49 -9.31 -17.25
C PHE A 19 -14.20 -8.08 -16.68
N SER A 20 -15.22 -7.58 -17.38
CA SER A 20 -16.09 -6.52 -16.84
C SER A 20 -17.20 -7.13 -15.98
N LEU A 21 -17.60 -6.48 -14.88
CA LEU A 21 -18.70 -6.98 -14.03
C LEU A 21 -20.05 -7.05 -14.78
N LYS A 22 -20.27 -6.17 -15.76
CA LYS A 22 -21.56 -6.09 -16.49
C LYS A 22 -21.73 -7.18 -17.54
N ARG A 23 -20.70 -7.46 -18.34
CA ARG A 23 -20.81 -8.36 -19.51
C ARG A 23 -19.80 -9.52 -19.51
N GLY A 24 -18.85 -9.51 -18.57
CA GLY A 24 -17.74 -10.46 -18.54
C GLY A 24 -18.02 -11.75 -17.77
N ALA A 25 -19.09 -11.83 -16.99
CA ALA A 25 -19.34 -12.96 -16.09
C ALA A 25 -19.41 -14.33 -16.80
N SER A 26 -20.15 -14.42 -17.91
CA SER A 26 -20.23 -15.67 -18.70
C SER A 26 -18.87 -16.08 -19.27
N HIS A 27 -18.10 -15.12 -19.79
CA HIS A 27 -16.75 -15.36 -20.31
C HIS A 27 -15.77 -15.74 -19.21
N ALA A 28 -15.93 -15.20 -18.00
CA ALA A 28 -15.12 -15.56 -16.84
C ALA A 28 -15.33 -17.03 -16.45
N LYS A 29 -16.58 -17.52 -16.48
CA LYS A 29 -16.91 -18.93 -16.23
C LYS A 29 -16.27 -19.87 -17.26
N VAL A 30 -16.39 -19.55 -18.56
CA VAL A 30 -15.75 -20.31 -19.63
C VAL A 30 -14.23 -20.34 -19.46
N PHE A 31 -13.62 -19.21 -19.12
CA PHE A 31 -12.18 -19.12 -18.88
C PHE A 31 -11.75 -19.93 -17.65
N ALA A 32 -12.45 -19.81 -16.52
CA ALA A 32 -12.17 -20.58 -15.31
C ALA A 32 -12.21 -22.09 -15.58
N ALA A 33 -13.25 -22.57 -16.28
CA ALA A 33 -13.34 -23.96 -16.69
C ALA A 33 -12.18 -24.39 -17.61
N SER A 34 -11.68 -23.49 -18.46
CA SER A 34 -10.57 -23.77 -19.39
C SER A 34 -9.19 -23.82 -18.72
N ILE A 35 -9.00 -23.13 -17.60
CA ILE A 35 -7.75 -23.17 -16.83
C ILE A 35 -7.80 -24.19 -15.68
N GLY A 36 -9.01 -24.64 -15.33
CA GLY A 36 -9.25 -25.60 -14.25
C GLY A 36 -9.50 -24.91 -12.92
N TYR A 37 -10.32 -25.55 -12.09
CA TYR A 37 -10.52 -25.14 -10.69
C TYR A 37 -9.52 -25.88 -9.77
N PRO A 38 -9.12 -25.29 -8.63
CA PRO A 38 -9.56 -23.99 -8.12
C PRO A 38 -8.93 -22.79 -8.82
N VAL A 39 -9.66 -21.66 -8.83
CA VAL A 39 -9.19 -20.36 -9.37
C VAL A 39 -9.18 -19.29 -8.28
N VAL A 40 -8.55 -18.16 -8.56
CA VAL A 40 -8.58 -16.96 -7.71
C VAL A 40 -9.31 -15.84 -8.44
N VAL A 41 -10.12 -15.07 -7.72
CA VAL A 41 -10.77 -13.86 -8.23
C VAL A 41 -10.23 -12.63 -7.52
N LYS A 42 -9.83 -11.63 -8.28
CA LYS A 42 -9.30 -10.34 -7.76
C LYS A 42 -10.03 -9.17 -8.42
N PRO A 43 -10.46 -8.13 -7.69
CA PRO A 43 -10.84 -6.88 -8.33
C PRO A 43 -9.62 -6.23 -8.98
N MET A 44 -9.81 -5.53 -10.10
CA MET A 44 -8.73 -4.78 -10.75
C MET A 44 -8.69 -3.30 -10.30
N LEU A 45 -9.22 -3.00 -9.11
CA LEU A 45 -9.44 -1.63 -8.66
C LEU A 45 -8.67 -1.31 -7.40
N GLY A 46 -7.72 -0.39 -7.55
CA GLY A 46 -6.70 -0.14 -6.54
C GLY A 46 -5.78 -1.34 -6.43
N GLU A 47 -4.50 -1.09 -6.15
CA GLU A 47 -3.47 -2.10 -5.93
C GLU A 47 -3.64 -2.72 -4.55
N SER A 48 -4.86 -3.18 -4.25
CA SER A 48 -5.22 -3.69 -2.94
C SER A 48 -5.48 -5.18 -3.01
N THR A 49 -4.55 -5.99 -2.49
CA THR A 49 -4.75 -7.43 -2.26
C THR A 49 -5.81 -7.73 -1.19
N VAL A 50 -6.46 -6.71 -0.62
CA VAL A 50 -7.44 -6.86 0.47
C VAL A 50 -8.67 -7.64 0.03
N GLU A 51 -9.04 -7.58 -1.25
CA GLU A 51 -10.25 -8.24 -1.78
C GLU A 51 -9.95 -9.47 -2.66
N VAL A 52 -8.85 -10.17 -2.40
CA VAL A 52 -8.53 -11.42 -3.08
C VAL A 52 -9.44 -12.54 -2.56
N MET A 53 -10.16 -13.20 -3.46
CA MET A 53 -11.00 -14.36 -3.16
C MET A 53 -10.29 -15.62 -3.69
N PRO A 54 -9.43 -16.26 -2.87
CA PRO A 54 -8.75 -17.48 -3.27
C PRO A 54 -9.69 -18.68 -3.23
N ASP A 55 -9.23 -19.80 -3.77
CA ASP A 55 -9.81 -21.13 -3.56
C ASP A 55 -11.24 -21.31 -4.08
N ILE A 56 -11.64 -20.59 -5.13
CA ILE A 56 -12.93 -20.79 -5.79
C ILE A 56 -12.87 -22.14 -6.50
N ARG A 57 -13.68 -23.11 -6.08
CA ARG A 57 -13.58 -24.53 -6.47
C ARG A 57 -14.50 -24.93 -7.63
N ASP A 58 -15.49 -24.10 -7.94
CA ASP A 58 -16.53 -24.41 -8.91
C ASP A 58 -17.18 -23.14 -9.49
N GLU A 59 -18.10 -23.34 -10.43
CA GLU A 59 -18.82 -22.25 -11.09
C GLU A 59 -19.74 -21.47 -10.14
N GLU A 60 -20.35 -22.15 -9.16
CA GLU A 60 -21.27 -21.55 -8.20
C GLU A 60 -20.52 -20.55 -7.30
N GLN A 61 -19.38 -20.96 -6.74
CA GLN A 61 -18.51 -20.09 -5.95
C GLN A 61 -17.97 -18.92 -6.77
N LEU A 62 -17.67 -19.14 -8.06
CA LEU A 62 -17.24 -18.05 -8.96
C LEU A 62 -18.37 -17.02 -9.16
N GLU A 63 -19.61 -17.47 -9.30
CA GLU A 63 -20.77 -16.58 -9.40
C GLU A 63 -20.99 -15.79 -8.11
N GLN A 64 -20.86 -16.42 -6.94
CA GLN A 64 -20.92 -15.77 -5.65
C GLN A 64 -19.83 -14.69 -5.50
N ALA A 65 -18.60 -14.98 -5.92
CA ALA A 65 -17.49 -14.02 -5.91
C ALA A 65 -17.76 -12.81 -6.84
N ILE A 66 -18.30 -13.04 -8.04
CA ILE A 66 -18.66 -11.97 -8.98
C ILE A 66 -19.81 -11.11 -8.41
N GLU A 67 -20.80 -11.73 -7.76
CA GLU A 67 -21.91 -11.01 -7.15
C GLU A 67 -21.46 -10.17 -5.94
N TYR A 68 -20.52 -10.68 -5.14
CA TYR A 68 -19.87 -9.91 -4.08
C TYR A 68 -19.26 -8.61 -4.65
N LEU A 69 -18.51 -8.70 -5.76
CA LEU A 69 -17.89 -7.53 -6.40
C LEU A 69 -18.91 -6.54 -7.00
N ARG A 70 -20.16 -6.94 -7.23
CA ARG A 70 -21.24 -6.03 -7.68
C ARG A 70 -21.81 -5.17 -6.56
N LYS A 71 -21.68 -5.58 -5.30
CA LYS A 71 -22.05 -4.77 -4.13
C LYS A 71 -21.14 -3.55 -4.05
N VAL A 72 -21.70 -2.41 -3.68
CA VAL A 72 -20.93 -1.16 -3.57
C VAL A 72 -19.85 -1.30 -2.49
N PRO A 73 -18.63 -0.80 -2.73
CA PRO A 73 -17.51 -0.98 -1.79
C PRO A 73 -17.81 -0.54 -0.36
N THR A 74 -18.50 0.59 -0.17
CA THR A 74 -18.87 1.12 1.16
C THR A 74 -19.83 0.24 1.98
N SER A 75 -20.34 -0.84 1.39
CA SER A 75 -21.21 -1.81 2.07
C SER A 75 -20.56 -3.19 2.28
N ARG A 76 -19.26 -3.32 2.00
CA ARG A 76 -18.52 -4.57 2.20
C ARG A 76 -17.81 -4.50 3.57
N GLU A 77 -17.84 -5.62 4.28
CA GLU A 77 -17.38 -5.74 5.68
C GLU A 77 -15.90 -5.37 5.85
N ASP A 78 -15.05 -5.73 4.88
CA ASP A 78 -13.59 -5.55 4.94
C ASP A 78 -13.07 -4.47 3.96
N PHE A 79 -13.93 -3.57 3.48
CA PHE A 79 -13.51 -2.59 2.50
C PHE A 79 -12.63 -1.51 3.13
N THR A 80 -11.37 -1.48 2.71
CA THR A 80 -10.42 -0.42 3.06
C THR A 80 -10.37 0.64 1.97
N THR A 81 -10.57 1.91 2.32
CA THR A 81 -10.32 3.04 1.41
C THR A 81 -8.81 3.23 1.22
N ALA A 82 -8.29 2.82 0.06
CA ALA A 82 -6.96 3.26 -0.38
C ALA A 82 -7.01 4.75 -0.75
N SER A 83 -6.10 5.57 -0.19
CA SER A 83 -6.07 7.04 -0.33
C SER A 83 -6.04 7.54 -1.78
N TYR A 84 -5.47 6.76 -2.72
CA TYR A 84 -5.48 7.08 -4.16
C TYR A 84 -6.57 6.34 -4.97
N ALA A 85 -7.26 5.35 -4.40
CA ALA A 85 -8.27 4.60 -5.14
C ALA A 85 -9.58 5.39 -5.33
N PHE A 86 -9.71 6.58 -4.74
CA PHE A 86 -10.97 7.32 -4.68
C PHE A 86 -10.81 8.84 -4.85
N THR A 87 -10.29 9.29 -6.00
CA THR A 87 -10.75 10.60 -6.53
C THR A 87 -12.20 10.45 -6.99
N GLN A 88 -13.18 10.37 -6.08
CA GLN A 88 -14.64 10.57 -6.25
C GLN A 88 -15.36 9.91 -7.45
N LEU A 89 -14.67 9.13 -8.28
CA LEU A 89 -15.12 8.62 -9.56
C LEU A 89 -15.89 7.32 -9.37
N LEU A 90 -15.85 6.71 -8.20
CA LEU A 90 -16.51 5.44 -7.93
C LEU A 90 -17.40 5.48 -6.69
N THR A 91 -17.39 6.58 -5.93
CA THR A 91 -18.37 6.80 -4.87
C THR A 91 -19.75 6.87 -5.53
N PRO A 92 -20.74 6.14 -5.03
CA PRO A 92 -22.09 6.24 -5.58
C PRO A 92 -22.52 7.71 -5.57
N ARG A 93 -23.08 8.20 -6.69
CA ARG A 93 -23.52 9.60 -6.85
C ARG A 93 -24.61 10.00 -5.85
N SER A 94 -25.23 9.03 -5.19
CA SER A 94 -26.21 9.21 -4.12
C SER A 94 -26.04 8.12 -3.07
N SER A 95 -26.40 8.41 -1.82
CA SER A 95 -26.47 7.45 -0.71
C SER A 95 -27.41 6.26 -0.96
N SER A 96 -28.24 6.32 -2.01
CA SER A 96 -29.21 5.29 -2.38
C SER A 96 -28.73 4.27 -3.43
N SER A 97 -27.56 4.48 -4.05
CA SER A 97 -27.07 3.54 -5.06
C SER A 97 -26.36 2.36 -4.39
N THR A 98 -26.90 1.16 -4.58
CA THR A 98 -26.38 -0.11 -4.02
C THR A 98 -25.54 -0.91 -5.03
N ARG A 99 -25.32 -0.40 -6.25
CA ARG A 99 -24.60 -1.11 -7.31
C ARG A 99 -23.34 -0.38 -7.79
N THR A 100 -22.27 -1.15 -7.90
CA THR A 100 -21.01 -0.71 -8.48
C THR A 100 -21.16 -0.39 -9.98
N ARG A 101 -20.36 0.53 -10.51
CA ARG A 101 -20.39 0.90 -11.94
C ARG A 101 -20.11 -0.32 -12.82
N GLY A 102 -20.85 -0.47 -13.93
CA GLY A 102 -20.67 -1.60 -14.85
C GLY A 102 -19.31 -1.67 -15.56
N THR A 103 -18.50 -0.60 -15.46
CA THR A 103 -17.11 -0.52 -15.96
C THR A 103 -16.09 -1.15 -15.02
N TYR A 104 -16.50 -1.54 -13.82
CA TYR A 104 -15.64 -2.24 -12.86
C TYR A 104 -15.11 -3.53 -13.48
N ARG A 105 -13.80 -3.76 -13.33
CA ARG A 105 -13.13 -4.94 -13.86
C ARG A 105 -12.68 -5.83 -12.70
N PHE A 106 -12.67 -7.13 -12.97
CA PHE A 106 -12.10 -8.14 -12.11
C PHE A 106 -11.25 -9.08 -12.97
N MET A 107 -10.42 -9.86 -12.31
CA MET A 107 -9.54 -10.83 -12.89
C MET A 107 -9.88 -12.20 -12.34
N VAL A 108 -9.85 -13.20 -13.22
CA VAL A 108 -9.81 -14.62 -12.84
C VAL A 108 -8.43 -15.11 -13.20
N GLU A 109 -7.79 -15.79 -12.26
CA GLU A 109 -6.44 -16.35 -12.44
C GLU A 109 -6.37 -17.80 -11.95
N GLU A 110 -5.42 -18.54 -12.50
CA GLU A 110 -5.03 -19.86 -12.03
C GLU A 110 -4.54 -19.79 -10.58
N ARG A 111 -4.98 -20.74 -9.74
CA ARG A 111 -4.44 -20.87 -8.39
C ARG A 111 -3.04 -21.52 -8.45
N VAL A 112 -2.03 -20.79 -7.98
CA VAL A 112 -0.71 -21.35 -7.73
C VAL A 112 -0.66 -21.91 -6.30
N SER A 113 -0.12 -23.12 -6.15
CA SER A 113 0.10 -23.75 -4.84
C SER A 113 1.54 -23.54 -4.38
N GLY A 114 1.74 -23.28 -3.09
CA GLY A 114 3.06 -23.10 -2.50
C GLY A 114 3.03 -22.24 -1.25
N GLN A 115 4.21 -21.91 -0.75
CA GLN A 115 4.43 -20.89 0.26
C GLN A 115 4.33 -19.50 -0.38
N TYR A 116 3.58 -18.61 0.25
CA TYR A 116 3.48 -17.22 -0.19
C TYR A 116 4.56 -16.40 0.52
N VAL A 117 5.41 -15.73 -0.25
CA VAL A 117 6.48 -14.87 0.24
C VAL A 117 6.29 -13.48 -0.37
N ARG A 118 6.17 -12.47 0.48
CA ARG A 118 6.18 -11.07 0.07
C ARG A 118 7.61 -10.55 0.12
N LEU A 119 8.09 -10.03 -0.99
CA LEU A 119 9.41 -9.47 -1.15
C LEU A 119 9.28 -7.95 -1.24
N LEU A 120 10.08 -7.21 -0.47
CA LEU A 120 10.11 -5.75 -0.53
C LEU A 120 11.45 -5.28 -1.07
N LEU A 121 11.38 -4.57 -2.18
CA LEU A 121 12.53 -4.02 -2.89
C LEU A 121 12.47 -2.50 -2.92
N ALA A 122 13.62 -1.86 -2.83
CA ALA A 122 13.77 -0.45 -3.19
C ALA A 122 15.08 -0.22 -3.92
N GLU A 123 15.03 0.62 -4.96
CA GLU A 123 16.16 0.85 -5.88
C GLU A 123 16.83 -0.46 -6.36
N GLY A 124 16.01 -1.48 -6.61
CA GLY A 124 16.45 -2.81 -7.06
C GLY A 124 17.10 -3.70 -6.00
N ARG A 125 17.23 -3.24 -4.76
CA ARG A 125 17.77 -4.02 -3.63
C ARG A 125 16.64 -4.65 -2.82
N LEU A 126 16.78 -5.94 -2.50
CA LEU A 126 15.84 -6.66 -1.63
C LEU A 126 16.11 -6.39 -0.14
N PHE A 127 15.14 -5.79 0.54
CA PHE A 127 15.24 -5.32 1.93
C PHE A 127 14.49 -6.18 2.95
N SER A 128 13.45 -6.90 2.54
CA SER A 128 12.67 -7.75 3.43
C SER A 128 12.02 -8.88 2.62
N ALA A 129 11.89 -10.06 3.23
CA ALA A 129 11.16 -11.18 2.68
C ALA A 129 10.28 -11.78 3.77
N VAL A 130 8.95 -11.65 3.65
CA VAL A 130 8.01 -12.12 4.67
C VAL A 130 7.27 -13.35 4.18
N LEU A 131 7.40 -14.45 4.90
CA LEU A 131 6.58 -15.65 4.73
C LEU A 131 5.17 -15.39 5.26
N LEU A 132 4.16 -15.67 4.43
CA LEU A 132 2.74 -15.48 4.75
C LEU A 132 1.96 -16.76 4.44
N PRO A 133 1.88 -17.73 5.36
CA PRO A 133 1.29 -19.04 5.07
C PRO A 133 -0.15 -19.01 4.52
N HIS A 134 -0.86 -17.90 4.74
CA HIS A 134 -2.24 -17.70 4.29
C HIS A 134 -2.44 -16.45 3.43
N GLY A 135 -1.34 -15.87 2.94
CA GLY A 135 -1.34 -14.63 2.16
C GLY A 135 -1.55 -13.36 2.99
N PRO A 136 -1.34 -12.18 2.39
CA PRO A 136 -1.41 -10.87 3.05
C PRO A 136 -2.83 -10.45 3.46
N TRP A 137 -3.86 -11.11 2.93
CA TRP A 137 -5.26 -10.82 3.24
C TRP A 137 -5.73 -11.43 4.58
N ARG A 138 -4.89 -12.23 5.26
CA ARG A 138 -5.18 -12.76 6.61
C ARG A 138 -4.15 -12.24 7.61
N SER A 139 -4.35 -11.01 8.08
CA SER A 139 -3.44 -10.27 8.97
C SER A 139 -3.20 -10.89 10.35
N ASN A 140 -4.01 -11.86 10.80
CA ASN A 140 -3.77 -12.61 12.05
C ASN A 140 -2.90 -13.88 11.85
N SER A 141 -2.26 -14.04 10.69
CA SER A 141 -1.47 -15.24 10.39
C SER A 141 -0.05 -15.17 10.94
N ALA A 142 0.59 -16.34 11.09
CA ALA A 142 1.97 -16.52 11.54
C ALA A 142 2.97 -15.99 10.48
N ALA A 143 2.97 -14.68 10.27
CA ALA A 143 3.93 -14.00 9.41
C ALA A 143 5.33 -14.11 10.02
N ALA A 144 6.34 -14.34 9.18
CA ALA A 144 7.73 -14.45 9.62
C ALA A 144 8.67 -13.75 8.65
N GLU A 145 9.61 -12.95 9.16
CA GLU A 145 10.69 -12.36 8.37
C GLU A 145 11.73 -13.44 8.09
N VAL A 146 11.97 -13.72 6.81
CA VAL A 146 12.78 -14.84 6.30
C VAL A 146 13.86 -14.39 5.33
N LEU A 147 14.19 -13.09 5.25
CA LEU A 147 15.22 -12.55 4.33
C LEU A 147 16.57 -13.27 4.40
N HIS A 148 16.99 -13.74 5.57
CA HIS A 148 18.25 -14.45 5.75
C HIS A 148 18.16 -15.96 5.44
N GLU A 149 16.95 -16.49 5.27
CA GLU A 149 16.68 -17.89 5.01
C GLU A 149 16.36 -18.16 3.53
N ILE A 150 15.98 -17.13 2.76
CA ILE A 150 15.69 -17.30 1.33
C ILE A 150 16.93 -17.76 0.55
N HIS A 151 16.71 -18.63 -0.43
CA HIS A 151 17.76 -19.06 -1.34
C HIS A 151 18.27 -17.88 -2.19
N PRO A 152 19.59 -17.78 -2.49
CA PRO A 152 20.14 -16.70 -3.32
C PRO A 152 19.45 -16.52 -4.68
N GLU A 153 19.11 -17.61 -5.35
CA GLU A 153 18.38 -17.53 -6.64
C GLU A 153 16.97 -16.91 -6.51
N LEU A 154 16.31 -17.01 -5.35
CA LEU A 154 15.02 -16.32 -5.13
C LEU A 154 15.22 -14.80 -4.99
N ARG A 155 16.37 -14.36 -4.48
CA ARG A 155 16.77 -12.95 -4.49
C ARG A 155 17.04 -12.47 -5.92
N GLU A 156 17.78 -13.25 -6.71
CA GLU A 156 18.02 -12.95 -8.13
C GLU A 156 16.71 -12.85 -8.93
N PHE A 157 15.76 -13.75 -8.64
CA PHE A 157 14.40 -13.70 -9.18
C PHE A 157 13.69 -12.38 -8.81
N ALA A 158 13.77 -11.95 -7.55
CA ALA A 158 13.18 -10.70 -7.09
C ALA A 158 13.74 -9.47 -7.85
N GLU A 159 15.05 -9.45 -8.07
CA GLU A 159 15.73 -8.42 -8.83
C GLU A 159 15.34 -8.43 -10.32
N GLU A 160 15.08 -9.61 -10.88
CA GLU A 160 14.54 -9.75 -12.24
C GLU A 160 13.12 -9.20 -12.36
N VAL A 161 12.25 -9.53 -11.39
CA VAL A 161 10.92 -8.92 -11.30
C VAL A 161 11.03 -7.40 -11.24
N TRP A 162 11.94 -6.86 -10.43
CA TRP A 162 12.16 -5.42 -10.35
C TRP A 162 12.57 -4.81 -11.68
N ARG A 163 13.57 -5.40 -12.34
CA ARG A 163 14.07 -4.94 -13.64
C ARG A 163 12.99 -4.93 -14.72
N SER A 164 11.99 -5.82 -14.61
CA SER A 164 10.85 -5.85 -15.53
C SER A 164 9.86 -4.69 -15.32
N CYS A 165 9.89 -4.01 -14.17
CA CYS A 165 9.00 -2.88 -13.83
C CYS A 165 9.77 -1.56 -13.70
N PRO A 166 10.33 -0.99 -14.80
CA PRO A 166 11.16 0.21 -14.71
C PRO A 166 10.38 1.42 -14.19
N GLY A 167 11.05 2.26 -13.40
CA GLY A 167 10.51 3.52 -12.88
C GLY A 167 9.84 3.42 -11.51
N LEU A 168 9.85 2.25 -10.87
CA LEU A 168 9.49 2.13 -9.46
C LEU A 168 10.74 2.39 -8.60
N SER A 169 10.62 3.18 -7.52
CA SER A 169 11.67 3.35 -6.49
C SER A 169 11.47 2.44 -5.29
N VAL A 170 10.24 1.96 -5.09
CA VAL A 170 9.87 0.92 -4.12
C VAL A 170 8.87 -0.03 -4.76
N MET A 171 8.99 -1.33 -4.47
CA MET A 171 8.12 -2.38 -5.01
C MET A 171 7.97 -3.50 -4.00
N SER A 172 6.73 -3.89 -3.75
CA SER A 172 6.39 -5.18 -3.16
C SER A 172 6.13 -6.18 -4.29
N ALA A 173 6.80 -7.33 -4.27
CA ALA A 173 6.52 -8.47 -5.12
C ALA A 173 5.98 -9.62 -4.28
N ASP A 174 4.78 -10.08 -4.62
CA ASP A 174 4.15 -11.22 -3.98
C ASP A 174 4.42 -12.47 -4.81
N VAL A 175 5.11 -13.44 -4.21
CA VAL A 175 5.59 -14.65 -4.89
C VAL A 175 4.99 -15.89 -4.23
N VAL A 176 4.55 -16.85 -5.03
CA VAL A 176 4.25 -18.21 -4.56
C VAL A 176 5.37 -19.14 -5.01
N VAL A 177 5.93 -19.88 -4.07
CA VAL A 177 7.11 -20.74 -4.26
C VAL A 177 6.91 -22.05 -3.50
N ASN A 178 7.37 -23.19 -4.02
CA ASN A 178 7.21 -24.47 -3.32
C ASN A 178 7.98 -24.51 -1.99
N ASN A 179 9.24 -24.05 -2.02
CA ASN A 179 10.11 -23.91 -0.86
C ASN A 179 11.05 -22.71 -1.06
N PHE A 180 10.93 -21.66 -0.25
CA PHE A 180 11.76 -20.44 -0.40
C PHE A 180 13.24 -20.64 -0.06
N THR A 181 13.61 -21.77 0.57
CA THR A 181 15.00 -22.11 0.95
C THR A 181 15.73 -22.90 -0.13
N GLU A 182 15.06 -23.28 -1.22
CA GLU A 182 15.61 -24.09 -2.31
C GLU A 182 15.82 -23.29 -3.61
N SER A 183 16.70 -23.80 -4.48
CA SER A 183 16.96 -23.27 -5.83
C SER A 183 15.67 -23.13 -6.65
N THR A 184 15.62 -22.12 -7.51
CA THR A 184 14.47 -21.78 -8.37
C THR A 184 14.09 -22.89 -9.35
N ALA A 185 15.06 -23.74 -9.72
CA ALA A 185 14.81 -24.93 -10.53
C ALA A 185 13.85 -25.92 -9.84
N VAL A 186 13.91 -26.00 -8.51
CA VAL A 186 13.05 -26.87 -7.68
C VAL A 186 11.85 -26.09 -7.15
N SER A 187 12.09 -24.89 -6.66
CA SER A 187 11.12 -24.09 -5.94
C SER A 187 10.09 -23.42 -6.84
N ARG A 188 10.42 -23.21 -8.13
CA ARG A 188 9.54 -22.71 -9.20
C ARG A 188 8.74 -21.47 -8.78
N PRO A 189 9.41 -20.34 -8.50
CA PRO A 189 8.74 -19.12 -8.08
C PRO A 189 7.77 -18.62 -9.16
N VAL A 190 6.60 -18.19 -8.74
CA VAL A 190 5.58 -17.56 -9.59
C VAL A 190 5.18 -16.23 -8.97
N LEU A 191 5.31 -15.16 -9.72
CA LEU A 191 4.90 -13.82 -9.31
C LEU A 191 3.37 -13.69 -9.41
N VAL A 192 2.70 -13.50 -8.28
CA VAL A 192 1.23 -13.43 -8.21
C VAL A 192 0.69 -12.01 -8.05
N ASP A 193 1.51 -11.07 -7.57
CA ASP A 193 1.17 -9.64 -7.57
C ASP A 193 2.41 -8.74 -7.45
N THR A 194 2.23 -7.47 -7.83
CA THR A 194 3.22 -6.40 -7.66
C THR A 194 2.52 -5.11 -7.24
N SER A 195 3.07 -4.42 -6.25
CA SER A 195 2.55 -3.15 -5.77
C SER A 195 3.67 -2.13 -5.61
N GLU A 196 3.40 -0.87 -5.95
CA GLU A 196 4.31 0.24 -5.63
C GLU A 196 4.22 0.63 -4.15
N ARG A 197 3.24 0.05 -3.44
CA ARG A 197 3.02 0.30 -2.01
C ARG A 197 3.73 -0.77 -1.20
N PRO A 198 4.67 -0.37 -0.32
CA PRO A 198 5.43 -1.33 0.48
C PRO A 198 4.52 -2.10 1.46
N TRP A 199 3.40 -1.50 1.88
CA TRP A 199 2.43 -2.12 2.80
C TRP A 199 3.10 -2.74 4.02
N MET A 200 3.94 -1.92 4.66
CA MET A 200 4.86 -2.31 5.71
C MET A 200 4.18 -2.91 6.95
N HIS A 201 2.84 -2.84 7.06
CA HIS A 201 2.09 -3.54 8.10
C HIS A 201 2.43 -5.04 8.17
N VAL A 202 2.62 -5.69 7.03
CA VAL A 202 2.94 -7.12 7.01
C VAL A 202 4.34 -7.39 7.58
N GLN A 203 5.30 -6.55 7.24
CA GLN A 203 6.65 -6.58 7.79
C GLN A 203 6.63 -6.29 9.30
N TYR A 204 5.79 -5.34 9.74
CA TYR A 204 5.58 -5.06 11.16
C TYR A 204 5.01 -6.27 11.91
N LEU A 205 4.02 -6.97 11.34
CA LEU A 205 3.47 -8.19 11.95
C LEU A 205 4.51 -9.30 12.07
N ALA A 206 5.37 -9.43 11.06
CA ALA A 206 6.42 -10.44 11.04
C ALA A 206 7.58 -10.12 11.99
N SER A 207 7.97 -8.85 12.08
CA SER A 207 9.04 -8.37 12.94
C SER A 207 8.84 -6.89 13.30
N PRO A 208 8.22 -6.61 14.46
CA PRO A 208 7.97 -5.23 14.90
C PRO A 208 9.25 -4.38 15.04
N CYS A 209 10.39 -4.99 15.35
CA CYS A 209 11.66 -4.28 15.48
C CYS A 209 12.28 -3.90 14.13
N CYS A 210 12.06 -4.68 13.07
CA CYS A 210 12.64 -4.43 11.76
C CYS A 210 11.96 -3.28 11.00
N ILE A 211 10.79 -2.82 11.45
CA ILE A 211 10.02 -1.80 10.73
C ILE A 211 10.74 -0.45 10.64
N SER A 212 11.40 -0.05 11.74
CA SER A 212 12.12 1.23 11.80
C SER A 212 13.36 1.17 10.91
N GLU A 213 14.11 0.08 10.98
CA GLU A 213 15.30 -0.15 10.14
C GLU A 213 14.92 -0.17 8.65
N LEU A 214 13.80 -0.80 8.31
CA LEU A 214 13.28 -0.83 6.95
C LEU A 214 12.84 0.57 6.48
N GLY A 215 12.15 1.34 7.33
CA GLY A 215 11.79 2.71 7.04
C GLY A 215 13.02 3.59 6.80
N ASP A 216 14.04 3.46 7.65
CA ASP A 216 15.31 4.18 7.52
C ASP A 216 16.04 3.81 6.22
N GLU A 217 16.05 2.53 5.85
CA GLU A 217 16.71 2.06 4.64
C GLU A 217 15.95 2.48 3.37
N LEU A 218 14.62 2.45 3.38
CA LEU A 218 13.81 3.01 2.27
C LEU A 218 14.08 4.51 2.09
N PHE A 219 14.13 5.25 3.20
CA PHE A 219 14.41 6.68 3.18
C PHE A 219 15.84 6.97 2.69
N ARG A 220 16.83 6.21 3.17
CA ARG A 220 18.23 6.31 2.72
C ARG A 220 18.38 5.98 1.25
N SER A 221 17.76 4.90 0.79
CA SER A 221 17.77 4.48 -0.60
C SER A 221 17.19 5.56 -1.52
N ALA A 222 16.06 6.17 -1.13
CA ALA A 222 15.45 7.25 -1.90
C ALA A 222 16.33 8.52 -1.92
N ALA A 223 16.95 8.87 -0.79
CA ALA A 223 17.85 10.01 -0.72
C ALA A 223 19.12 9.81 -1.55
N GLU A 224 19.73 8.63 -1.50
CA GLU A 224 20.88 8.25 -2.32
C GLU A 224 20.56 8.35 -3.83
N ALA A 225 19.38 7.87 -4.25
CA ALA A 225 18.92 7.96 -5.64
C ALA A 225 18.80 9.40 -6.13
N GLU A 226 18.42 10.33 -5.25
CA GLU A 226 18.31 11.77 -5.52
C GLU A 226 19.63 12.54 -5.27
N GLY A 227 20.72 11.85 -4.91
CA GLY A 227 22.00 12.48 -4.57
C GLY A 227 21.93 13.37 -3.33
N ILE A 228 20.97 13.12 -2.44
CA ILE A 228 20.79 13.83 -1.18
C ILE A 228 21.66 13.14 -0.13
N ASP A 229 22.68 13.86 0.35
CA ASP A 229 23.45 13.42 1.52
C ASP A 229 22.57 13.51 2.75
N LEU A 230 22.06 12.36 3.20
CA LEU A 230 21.53 12.21 4.55
C LEU A 230 22.70 12.18 5.53
N ALA A 231 23.41 13.30 5.64
CA ALA A 231 24.21 13.53 6.83
C ALA A 231 23.24 13.36 7.98
N LEU A 232 23.41 12.29 8.78
CA LEU A 232 22.64 12.07 10.01
C LEU A 232 22.69 13.41 10.73
N PRO A 233 21.59 14.17 10.78
CA PRO A 233 21.63 15.45 11.44
C PRO A 233 22.05 15.09 12.86
N GLY A 234 23.15 15.66 13.37
CA GLY A 234 23.35 15.67 14.80
C GLY A 234 22.03 16.17 15.37
N SER A 235 21.29 15.28 16.04
CA SER A 235 19.84 15.36 16.22
C SER A 235 19.42 16.79 16.51
N ALA A 236 18.97 17.53 15.51
CA ALA A 236 18.52 18.89 15.74
C ALA A 236 17.32 18.72 16.68
N PRO A 237 17.43 19.12 17.95
CA PRO A 237 16.47 18.70 18.96
C PRO A 237 15.07 19.27 18.68
N GLU A 238 14.99 20.32 17.86
CA GLU A 238 13.77 20.87 17.32
C GLU A 238 13.94 21.26 15.84
N VAL A 239 12.90 21.04 15.05
CA VAL A 239 12.73 21.59 13.69
C VAL A 239 11.53 22.51 13.65
N ASN A 240 11.54 23.51 12.76
CA ASN A 240 10.38 24.32 12.43
C ASN A 240 9.85 23.88 11.05
N VAL A 241 8.58 23.50 11.01
CA VAL A 241 7.88 23.14 9.76
C VAL A 241 6.63 24.00 9.60
N SER A 242 6.34 24.39 8.36
CA SER A 242 5.00 24.83 7.97
C SER A 242 4.14 23.62 7.67
N PHE A 243 2.85 23.71 7.95
CA PHE A 243 1.88 22.67 7.63
C PHE A 243 0.64 23.21 6.94
N THR A 244 0.01 22.35 6.15
CA THR A 244 -1.31 22.54 5.56
C THR A 244 -2.12 21.25 5.70
N TRP A 245 -3.34 21.38 6.23
CA TRP A 245 -4.31 20.32 6.44
C TRP A 245 -5.52 20.58 5.55
N GLU A 246 -6.02 19.56 4.87
CA GLU A 246 -7.16 19.68 3.95
C GLU A 246 -8.27 18.68 4.26
N GLY A 247 -9.52 19.09 4.01
CA GLY A 247 -10.70 18.22 4.13
C GLY A 247 -11.28 18.11 5.54
N LEU A 248 -11.05 19.10 6.40
CA LEU A 248 -11.64 19.13 7.75
C LEU A 248 -13.11 19.56 7.70
N SER A 249 -13.99 18.78 8.35
CA SER A 249 -15.42 19.08 8.44
C SER A 249 -15.80 20.02 9.59
N GLN A 250 -14.97 20.10 10.63
CA GLN A 250 -15.20 20.94 11.83
C GLN A 250 -13.92 21.69 12.22
N VAL A 251 -13.46 22.59 11.34
CA VAL A 251 -12.16 23.29 11.46
C VAL A 251 -11.88 23.80 12.88
N GLY A 252 -12.75 24.63 13.45
CA GLY A 252 -12.47 25.24 14.76
C GLY A 252 -12.38 24.25 15.93
N GLU A 253 -13.18 23.18 15.93
CA GLU A 253 -13.09 22.13 16.96
C GLU A 253 -11.84 21.27 16.78
N ASN A 254 -11.57 20.86 15.53
CA ASN A 254 -10.38 20.08 15.19
C ASN A 254 -9.09 20.84 15.52
N VAL A 255 -9.01 22.14 15.25
CA VAL A 255 -7.86 22.99 15.63
C VAL A 255 -7.65 23.02 17.14
N ARG A 256 -8.71 23.16 17.95
CA ARG A 256 -8.60 23.14 19.42
C ARG A 256 -8.08 21.78 19.94
N GLN A 257 -8.64 20.69 19.43
CA GLN A 257 -8.23 19.34 19.83
C GLN A 257 -6.78 19.05 19.43
N ALA A 258 -6.40 19.46 18.22
CA ALA A 258 -5.05 19.34 17.71
C ALA A 258 -4.06 20.14 18.56
N ALA A 259 -4.36 21.40 18.88
CA ALA A 259 -3.52 22.23 19.75
C ALA A 259 -3.33 21.58 21.14
N ALA A 260 -4.39 21.01 21.72
CA ALA A 260 -4.30 20.29 22.99
C ALA A 260 -3.44 19.03 22.89
N ALA A 261 -3.52 18.27 21.79
CA ALA A 261 -2.69 17.09 21.56
C ALA A 261 -1.22 17.43 21.26
N ALA A 262 -0.96 18.51 20.52
CA ALA A 262 0.38 19.03 20.29
C ALA A 262 1.05 19.44 21.61
N ALA A 263 0.33 20.13 22.49
CA ALA A 263 0.83 20.49 23.82
C ALA A 263 1.21 19.25 24.65
N ARG A 264 0.43 18.17 24.61
CA ARG A 264 0.74 16.91 25.32
C ARG A 264 1.97 16.18 24.78
N THR A 265 2.29 16.39 23.50
CA THR A 265 3.46 15.80 22.84
C THR A 265 4.68 16.73 22.87
N GLY A 266 4.54 17.94 23.41
CA GLY A 266 5.62 18.93 23.46
C GLY A 266 5.91 19.59 22.11
N ILE A 267 4.94 19.62 21.21
CA ILE A 267 5.01 20.34 19.93
C ILE A 267 4.43 21.74 20.16
N LYS A 268 5.19 22.77 19.79
CA LYS A 268 4.67 24.14 19.69
C LYS A 268 3.88 24.23 18.40
N PHE A 269 2.56 24.40 18.52
CA PHE A 269 1.63 24.40 17.39
C PHE A 269 0.97 25.77 17.25
N HIS A 270 1.12 26.40 16.09
CA HIS A 270 0.55 27.71 15.80
C HIS A 270 -0.23 27.68 14.49
N VAL A 271 -1.51 28.05 14.54
CA VAL A 271 -2.36 28.17 13.34
C VAL A 271 -2.30 29.60 12.85
N SER A 272 -1.96 29.78 11.57
CA SER A 272 -1.91 31.10 10.91
C SER A 272 -3.12 31.36 10.02
N SER A 273 -3.81 30.31 9.55
CA SER A 273 -4.99 30.43 8.69
C SER A 273 -5.98 29.29 8.90
N GLU A 274 -7.26 29.64 8.95
CA GLU A 274 -8.39 28.72 9.00
C GLU A 274 -9.41 29.09 7.91
N ASP A 275 -9.71 28.16 7.03
CA ASP A 275 -10.79 28.28 6.04
C ASP A 275 -11.86 27.20 6.32
N PRO A 276 -12.94 27.54 7.05
CA PRO A 276 -14.00 26.60 7.39
C PRO A 276 -14.85 26.19 6.19
N VAL A 277 -14.79 26.91 5.05
CA VAL A 277 -15.58 26.59 3.86
C VAL A 277 -14.89 25.50 3.05
N SER A 278 -13.58 25.63 2.83
CA SER A 278 -12.78 24.61 2.12
C SER A 278 -12.29 23.50 3.04
N GLY A 279 -12.38 23.68 4.37
CA GLY A 279 -11.87 22.73 5.35
C GLY A 279 -10.34 22.71 5.39
N VAL A 280 -9.71 23.86 5.11
CA VAL A 280 -8.25 24.01 5.04
C VAL A 280 -7.74 24.73 6.29
N VAL A 281 -6.67 24.22 6.89
CA VAL A 281 -5.97 24.84 8.02
C VAL A 281 -4.49 24.89 7.69
N SER A 282 -3.82 26.00 7.97
CA SER A 282 -2.38 26.12 7.79
C SER A 282 -1.71 26.82 8.98
N GLY A 283 -0.44 26.52 9.20
CA GLY A 283 0.29 27.02 10.35
C GLY A 283 1.73 26.55 10.43
N GLU A 284 2.29 26.60 11.63
CA GLU A 284 3.64 26.16 11.94
C GLU A 284 3.66 25.19 13.12
N MET A 285 4.61 24.26 13.07
CA MET A 285 4.95 23.35 14.17
C MET A 285 6.43 23.43 14.48
N VAL A 286 6.77 23.54 15.76
CA VAL A 286 8.14 23.46 16.25
C VAL A 286 8.26 22.37 17.30
N GLY A 287 9.23 21.48 17.13
CA GLY A 287 9.47 20.39 18.07
C GLY A 287 10.35 19.30 17.48
N ASP A 288 10.48 18.21 18.23
CA ASP A 288 11.21 17.02 17.80
C ASP A 288 10.58 16.43 16.51
N PRO A 289 11.39 16.16 15.46
CA PRO A 289 10.88 15.65 14.18
C PRO A 289 10.02 14.39 14.31
N SER A 290 10.39 13.45 15.18
CA SER A 290 9.66 12.18 15.35
C SER A 290 8.27 12.42 15.96
N ARG A 291 8.17 13.41 16.87
CA ARG A 291 6.89 13.79 17.47
C ARG A 291 6.00 14.52 16.47
N ILE A 292 6.56 15.40 15.64
CA ILE A 292 5.82 16.07 14.56
C ILE A 292 5.29 15.04 13.56
N ALA A 293 6.11 14.07 13.17
CA ALA A 293 5.69 12.99 12.28
C ALA A 293 4.54 12.17 12.89
N LEU A 294 4.70 11.68 14.13
CA LEU A 294 3.65 10.95 14.85
C LEU A 294 2.36 11.77 14.97
N PHE A 295 2.47 13.06 15.27
CA PHE A 295 1.32 13.95 15.38
C PHE A 295 0.54 14.07 14.06
N ASN A 296 1.23 14.18 12.93
CA ASN A 296 0.59 14.19 11.61
C ASN A 296 -0.15 12.89 11.31
N GLU A 297 0.43 11.74 11.64
CA GLU A 297 -0.22 10.43 11.46
C GLU A 297 -1.50 10.32 12.32
N LEU A 298 -1.44 10.69 13.60
CA LEU A 298 -2.60 10.66 14.49
C LEU A 298 -3.73 11.60 14.03
N VAL A 299 -3.36 12.68 13.35
CA VAL A 299 -4.28 13.65 12.75
C VAL A 299 -4.93 13.08 11.47
N LEU A 300 -4.17 12.36 10.64
CA LEU A 300 -4.66 11.62 9.47
C LEU A 300 -5.58 10.45 9.85
N GLU A 301 -5.27 9.73 10.93
CA GLU A 301 -6.10 8.63 11.45
C GLU A 301 -7.40 9.12 12.12
N GLY A 302 -7.46 10.40 12.48
CA GLY A 302 -8.56 10.96 13.27
C GLY A 302 -8.50 10.60 14.76
N SER A 303 -7.38 10.05 15.24
CA SER A 303 -7.15 9.74 16.67
C SER A 303 -7.08 10.99 17.55
N VAL A 304 -6.75 12.14 16.96
CA VAL A 304 -6.63 13.45 17.64
C VAL A 304 -7.79 14.40 17.32
N LEU A 305 -8.53 14.13 16.25
CA LEU A 305 -9.55 15.03 15.70
C LEU A 305 -10.94 14.42 15.81
N HIS A 306 -11.98 15.23 15.63
CA HIS A 306 -13.34 14.70 15.53
C HIS A 306 -13.57 13.90 14.25
N ALA A 307 -12.86 14.25 13.17
CA ALA A 307 -12.83 13.52 11.91
C ALA A 307 -11.40 13.58 11.32
N PRO A 308 -10.95 12.54 10.62
CA PRO A 308 -9.63 12.51 10.00
C PRO A 308 -9.47 13.62 8.96
N VAL A 309 -8.27 14.19 8.85
CA VAL A 309 -7.94 15.02 7.69
C VAL A 309 -7.79 14.14 6.46
N MET A 310 -8.11 14.70 5.30
CA MET A 310 -7.94 14.00 4.02
C MET A 310 -6.50 14.08 3.53
N ALA A 311 -5.80 15.17 3.82
CA ALA A 311 -4.40 15.36 3.47
C ALA A 311 -3.67 16.22 4.50
N VAL A 312 -2.41 15.86 4.73
CA VAL A 312 -1.46 16.64 5.53
C VAL A 312 -0.23 16.88 4.67
N GLN A 313 0.16 18.15 4.55
CA GLN A 313 1.43 18.56 3.96
C GLN A 313 2.26 19.22 5.05
N THR A 314 3.52 18.83 5.18
CA THR A 314 4.52 19.54 5.98
C THR A 314 5.71 19.92 5.13
N ARG A 315 6.27 21.10 5.37
CA ARG A 315 7.48 21.59 4.70
C ARG A 315 8.43 22.15 5.74
N SER A 316 9.69 21.76 5.66
CA SER A 316 10.72 22.40 6.49
C SER A 316 10.79 23.87 6.16
N ASN A 317 10.72 24.73 7.18
CA ASN A 317 11.02 26.13 7.02
C ASN A 317 12.54 26.25 7.06
N PRO A 318 13.22 26.66 5.96
CA PRO A 318 14.65 26.89 6.01
C PRO A 318 14.88 27.93 7.11
N GLY A 319 15.65 27.56 8.13
CA GLY A 319 15.99 28.49 9.21
C GLY A 319 16.60 29.76 8.61
N PRO A 320 16.63 30.89 9.35
CA PRO A 320 17.06 32.20 8.84
C PRO A 320 18.50 32.29 8.27
N GLY A 321 19.23 31.18 8.13
CA GLY A 321 20.51 31.08 7.43
C GLY A 321 20.66 29.90 6.45
N GLY A 322 19.59 29.14 6.17
CA GLY A 322 19.62 28.02 5.22
C GLY A 322 19.49 28.54 3.79
N SER A 323 20.58 28.46 3.01
CA SER A 323 20.55 28.78 1.58
C SER A 323 19.44 27.98 0.89
N SER A 324 18.52 28.67 0.22
CA SER A 324 17.48 28.02 -0.58
C SER A 324 18.15 27.13 -1.62
N PHE A 325 17.88 25.83 -1.60
CA PHE A 325 18.19 24.94 -2.72
C PHE A 325 17.38 25.41 -3.93
N SER A 326 17.99 26.21 -4.79
CA SER A 326 17.46 26.50 -6.12
C SER A 326 17.58 25.23 -6.96
N ARG A 327 16.42 24.67 -7.33
CA ARG A 327 16.33 23.66 -8.40
C ARG A 327 16.63 24.30 -9.76
#